data_AF-A0A2M8CI44-F1
#
_entry.id   AF-A0A2M8CI44-F1
#
_cell.length_a   1.000
_cell.length_b   1.000
_cell.length_c   1.000
_cell.angle_alpha   90.00
_cell.angle_beta   90.00
_cell.angle_gamma   90.00
#
_symmetry.space_group_name_H-M   'P 1'
#
loop_
_entity.id
_entity.type
_entity.pdbx_description
1 polymer ?
#
loop_
_entity_poly.entity_id
_entity_poly.type
_entity_poly.pdbx_seq_one_letter_code
_entity_poly.pdbx_strand_id
1 'polypeptide(L)'
;MKNSLLIFSLLIAFSCSNQTEKKSINSSYSLTDEQSTEQVNSRESDISNQTEHKDSKIDVEMTVTHYNKTDGLYFELETNLPVNFQGLMTITDKSGKIMGQTKFLVNDGTIKSEKFTIQGKPYPTGQYKLEISSPYPRLQDNAKVKEIIGKTGENLIGKNIERKMDDIFNEEYSFLSVIYIFSQTKQSVNESNISEFILRKGEGNNTTYIIEKKGGKFFLTTKVNSPHMSEFTTTDELVKVNNFYVRKSEMENPTHKFLLEKTKLKIFDSYGEYASLEKENK
;
A
#
# COMPACT_ATOMS: atom_id res chain seq x y z
N MET A 1 -52.04 -3.02 -45.16
CA MET A 1 -50.82 -2.23 -45.44
C MET A 1 -49.66 -2.95 -44.76
N LYS A 2 -48.70 -3.49 -45.53
CA LYS A 2 -47.58 -4.29 -45.02
C LYS A 2 -46.39 -3.36 -44.80
N ASN A 3 -45.97 -3.21 -43.54
CA ASN A 3 -44.78 -2.43 -43.20
C ASN A 3 -43.54 -3.30 -43.43
N SER A 4 -42.77 -2.92 -44.45
CA SER A 4 -41.47 -3.49 -44.77
C SER A 4 -40.42 -2.88 -43.85
N LEU A 5 -39.76 -3.72 -43.05
CA LEU A 5 -38.66 -3.35 -42.15
C LEU A 5 -37.35 -3.54 -42.92
N LEU A 6 -36.69 -2.44 -43.26
CA LEU A 6 -35.41 -2.42 -43.98
C LEU A 6 -34.26 -2.51 -42.96
N ILE A 7 -33.52 -3.61 -42.97
CA ILE A 7 -32.32 -3.84 -42.14
C ILE A 7 -31.11 -3.33 -42.93
N PHE A 8 -30.45 -2.27 -42.45
CA PHE A 8 -29.14 -1.84 -42.93
C PHE A 8 -28.04 -2.57 -42.15
N SER A 9 -27.48 -3.61 -42.76
CA SER A 9 -26.24 -4.24 -42.32
C SER A 9 -25.05 -3.40 -42.81
N LEU A 10 -24.43 -2.65 -41.89
CA LEU A 10 -23.21 -1.89 -42.12
C LEU A 10 -22.00 -2.83 -42.02
N LEU A 11 -21.47 -3.26 -43.17
CA LEU A 11 -20.17 -3.91 -43.30
C LEU A 11 -19.07 -2.84 -43.21
N ILE A 12 -18.27 -2.87 -42.15
CA ILE A 12 -17.01 -2.12 -42.10
C ILE A 12 -15.87 -3.11 -42.42
N ALA A 13 -15.38 -3.03 -43.64
CA ALA A 13 -14.14 -3.68 -44.06
C ALA A 13 -12.97 -2.72 -43.74
N PHE A 14 -12.11 -3.08 -42.79
CA PHE A 14 -10.78 -2.49 -42.67
C PHE A 14 -9.78 -3.40 -43.38
N SER A 15 -9.35 -2.97 -44.56
CA SER A 15 -8.29 -3.58 -45.34
C SER A 15 -7.00 -2.76 -45.19
N CYS A 16 -5.94 -3.50 -44.82
CA CYS A 16 -4.54 -3.38 -45.19
C CYS A 16 -3.74 -2.07 -44.99
N SER A 17 -2.64 -2.27 -44.25
CA SER A 17 -1.26 -1.99 -44.68
C SER A 17 -0.83 -0.53 -44.77
N ASN A 18 0.16 -0.16 -43.93
CA ASN A 18 1.51 0.07 -44.45
C ASN A 18 2.59 0.05 -43.36
N GLN A 19 3.65 -0.69 -43.67
CA GLN A 19 4.98 -0.65 -43.10
C GLN A 19 5.67 0.69 -43.35
N THR A 20 6.86 0.83 -42.73
CA THR A 20 7.91 1.87 -42.85
C THR A 20 7.64 3.10 -41.96
N GLU A 21 8.52 3.57 -41.07
CA GLU A 21 10.00 3.57 -41.06
C GLU A 21 10.56 3.45 -39.63
N LYS A 22 11.63 2.65 -39.49
CA LYS A 22 12.57 2.76 -38.36
C LYS A 22 13.44 4.00 -38.57
N LYS A 23 13.25 5.04 -37.77
CA LYS A 23 14.21 6.14 -37.63
C LYS A 23 15.08 5.88 -36.40
N SER A 24 16.27 5.34 -36.64
CA SER A 24 17.34 5.25 -35.65
C SER A 24 17.86 6.66 -35.34
N ILE A 25 17.58 7.16 -34.14
CA ILE A 25 18.24 8.35 -33.61
C ILE A 25 19.48 7.84 -32.87
N ASN A 26 20.62 7.84 -33.57
CA ASN A 26 21.93 7.80 -32.94
C ASN A 26 22.20 9.18 -32.38
N SER A 27 21.97 9.40 -31.08
CA SER A 27 22.49 10.57 -30.39
C SER A 27 23.93 10.27 -29.95
N SER A 28 24.88 10.71 -30.77
CA SER A 28 26.29 10.82 -30.41
C SER A 28 26.46 12.02 -29.48
N TYR A 29 26.58 11.77 -28.18
CA TYR A 29 27.11 12.76 -27.24
C TYR A 29 28.62 12.59 -27.17
N SER A 30 29.35 13.58 -27.71
CA SER A 30 30.76 13.78 -27.42
C SER A 30 30.88 14.54 -26.10
N LEU A 31 31.48 13.92 -25.09
CA LEU A 31 31.96 14.60 -23.89
C LEU A 31 33.47 14.70 -24.03
N THR A 32 33.93 15.94 -24.22
CA THR A 32 35.32 16.34 -24.14
C THR A 32 35.77 16.36 -22.68
N ASP A 33 37.00 15.90 -22.47
CA ASP A 33 37.72 15.83 -21.21
C ASP A 33 37.81 17.17 -20.47
N GLU A 34 37.50 17.15 -19.18
CA GLU A 34 38.22 17.97 -18.20
C GLU A 34 38.61 17.09 -17.00
N GLN A 35 39.90 16.77 -16.95
CA GLN A 35 40.56 16.20 -15.78
C GLN A 35 40.56 17.25 -14.66
N SER A 36 39.90 16.92 -13.55
CA SER A 36 40.25 17.49 -12.25
C SER A 36 40.47 16.35 -11.25
N THR A 37 41.67 16.36 -10.69
CA THR A 37 42.17 15.41 -9.69
C THR A 37 41.76 15.95 -8.32
N GLU A 38 40.73 15.36 -7.72
CA GLU A 38 40.47 15.52 -6.28
C GLU A 38 40.45 14.16 -5.60
N GLN A 39 41.39 14.01 -4.66
CA GLN A 39 41.54 12.87 -3.77
C GLN A 39 40.28 12.73 -2.91
N VAL A 40 39.44 11.74 -3.23
CA VAL A 40 38.32 11.35 -2.38
C VAL A 40 38.79 10.27 -1.41
N ASN A 41 38.81 10.69 -0.15
CA ASN A 41 39.10 9.96 1.07
C ASN A 41 38.19 8.71 1.18
N SER A 42 38.80 7.53 1.15
CA SER A 42 38.16 6.21 1.27
C SER A 42 37.61 6.00 2.69
N ARG A 43 36.30 6.21 2.86
CA ARG A 43 35.53 5.60 3.96
C ARG A 43 35.01 4.25 3.48
N GLU A 44 35.89 3.26 3.50
CA GLU A 44 35.48 1.86 3.70
C GLU A 44 35.04 1.73 5.17
N SER A 45 33.74 1.81 5.42
CA SER A 45 33.17 1.39 6.70
C SER A 45 31.94 0.52 6.44
N ASP A 46 32.09 -0.74 6.83
CA ASP A 46 31.03 -1.63 7.30
C ASP A 46 29.99 -2.14 6.28
N ILE A 47 30.47 -2.74 5.19
CA ILE A 47 29.70 -3.78 4.46
C ILE A 47 30.45 -5.10 4.56
N SER A 48 30.53 -5.66 5.76
CA SER A 48 31.05 -7.01 5.96
C SER A 48 30.52 -7.57 7.28
N ASN A 49 29.42 -8.33 7.22
CA ASN A 49 29.09 -9.46 8.10
C ASN A 49 27.77 -10.14 7.66
N GLN A 50 27.66 -10.48 6.37
CA GLN A 50 26.72 -11.51 5.90
C GLN A 50 27.50 -12.52 5.07
N THR A 51 28.36 -13.27 5.74
CA THR A 51 29.04 -14.44 5.19
C THR A 51 28.64 -15.63 6.06
N GLU A 52 28.21 -16.71 5.39
CA GLU A 52 27.81 -18.02 5.95
C GLU A 52 26.40 -18.16 6.51
N HIS A 53 25.41 -18.22 5.61
CA HIS A 53 24.14 -18.89 5.89
C HIS A 53 23.72 -19.79 4.73
N LYS A 54 24.48 -20.88 4.53
CA LYS A 54 24.20 -21.84 3.45
C LYS A 54 23.08 -22.83 3.78
N ASP A 55 22.61 -22.87 5.02
CA ASP A 55 21.54 -23.79 5.47
C ASP A 55 20.48 -23.14 6.38
N SER A 56 20.45 -21.82 6.51
CA SER A 56 19.43 -21.18 7.35
C SER A 56 18.07 -21.19 6.64
N LYS A 57 17.12 -21.92 7.20
CA LYS A 57 15.70 -21.75 6.85
C LYS A 57 15.22 -20.37 7.32
N ILE A 58 14.38 -19.73 6.50
CA ILE A 58 13.74 -18.45 6.77
C ILE A 58 12.28 -18.73 7.10
N ASP A 59 11.91 -18.58 8.36
CA ASP A 59 10.49 -18.56 8.76
C ASP A 59 9.89 -17.21 8.37
N VAL A 60 9.11 -17.19 7.29
CA VAL A 60 8.72 -15.94 6.64
C VAL A 60 7.66 -15.21 7.45
N GLU A 61 8.05 -14.04 7.94
CA GLU A 61 7.20 -13.11 8.67
C GLU A 61 6.84 -11.92 7.77
N MET A 62 5.59 -11.47 7.90
CA MET A 62 5.08 -10.34 7.15
C MET A 62 3.98 -9.62 7.91
N THR A 63 4.13 -8.31 8.05
CA THR A 63 3.13 -7.40 8.60
C THR A 63 2.67 -6.46 7.50
N VAL A 64 1.35 -6.33 7.32
CA VAL A 64 0.77 -5.51 6.24
C VAL A 64 0.05 -4.31 6.84
N THR A 65 0.44 -3.13 6.41
CA THR A 65 -0.27 -1.87 6.64
C THR A 65 -0.81 -1.36 5.31
N HIS A 66 -1.99 -0.74 5.33
CA HIS A 66 -2.54 -0.06 4.17
C HIS A 66 -2.98 1.35 4.54
N TYR A 67 -2.93 2.25 3.58
CA TYR A 67 -3.43 3.61 3.76
C TYR A 67 -4.02 4.15 2.46
N ASN A 68 -5.04 5.00 2.63
CA ASN A 68 -5.71 5.67 1.54
C ASN A 68 -5.18 7.10 1.43
N LYS A 69 -4.86 7.52 0.21
CA LYS A 69 -4.66 8.93 -0.14
C LYS A 69 -5.74 9.35 -1.12
N THR A 70 -5.86 10.65 -1.34
CA THR A 70 -6.83 11.23 -2.29
C THR A 70 -6.71 10.65 -3.70
N ASP A 71 -5.52 10.17 -4.06
CA ASP A 71 -5.20 9.70 -5.39
C ASP A 71 -5.17 8.17 -5.54
N GLY A 72 -5.32 7.39 -4.46
CA GLY A 72 -5.35 5.94 -4.53
C GLY A 72 -5.07 5.19 -3.21
N LEU A 73 -5.00 3.87 -3.33
CA LEU A 73 -4.69 2.94 -2.24
C LEU A 73 -3.21 2.53 -2.30
N TYR A 74 -2.58 2.44 -1.14
CA TYR A 74 -1.19 2.03 -0.97
C TYR A 74 -1.05 1.00 0.14
N PHE A 75 -0.01 0.16 0.02
CA PHE A 75 0.39 -0.79 1.03
C PHE A 75 1.85 -0.58 1.41
N GLU A 76 2.13 -0.75 2.69
CA GLU A 76 3.45 -0.80 3.27
C GLU A 76 3.57 -2.07 4.11
N LEU A 77 4.62 -2.84 3.88
CA LEU A 77 4.81 -4.12 4.53
C LEU A 77 6.20 -4.19 5.16
N GLU A 78 6.27 -4.90 6.27
CA GLU A 78 7.53 -5.27 6.94
C GLU A 78 7.70 -6.78 6.81
N THR A 79 8.92 -7.24 6.53
CA THR A 79 9.25 -8.64 6.30
C THR A 79 10.72 -8.96 6.58
N ASN A 80 11.02 -10.23 6.83
CA ASN A 80 12.38 -10.76 6.95
C ASN A 80 12.93 -11.39 5.64
N LEU A 81 12.25 -11.19 4.52
CA LEU A 81 12.74 -11.61 3.20
C LEU A 81 14.02 -10.87 2.79
N PRO A 82 14.88 -11.47 1.95
CA PRO A 82 16.14 -10.86 1.56
C PRO A 82 15.94 -9.58 0.74
N VAL A 83 16.86 -8.63 0.89
CA VAL A 83 16.87 -7.40 0.08
C VAL A 83 16.94 -7.75 -1.40
N ASN A 84 16.19 -7.00 -2.21
CA ASN A 84 15.93 -7.23 -3.64
C ASN A 84 15.09 -8.47 -3.96
N PHE A 85 14.44 -9.10 -2.98
CA PHE A 85 13.42 -10.10 -3.27
C PHE A 85 12.27 -9.45 -4.03
N GLN A 86 11.89 -10.04 -5.18
CA GLN A 86 10.80 -9.55 -5.98
C GLN A 86 9.56 -10.41 -5.88
N GLY A 87 8.39 -9.77 -5.92
CA GLY A 87 7.11 -10.43 -5.89
C GLY A 87 6.01 -9.62 -6.55
N LEU A 88 4.79 -10.07 -6.34
CA LEU A 88 3.57 -9.56 -6.94
C LEU A 88 2.52 -9.32 -5.85
N MET A 89 1.88 -8.16 -5.88
CA MET A 89 0.71 -7.85 -5.08
C MET A 89 -0.50 -7.82 -5.99
N THR A 90 -1.53 -8.58 -5.65
CA THR A 90 -2.78 -8.66 -6.40
C THR A 90 -3.94 -8.29 -5.51
N ILE A 91 -4.79 -7.37 -5.95
CA ILE A 91 -6.03 -7.02 -5.26
C ILE A 91 -7.19 -7.69 -5.97
N THR A 92 -8.02 -8.42 -5.23
CA THR A 92 -9.28 -8.95 -5.72
C THR A 92 -10.47 -8.39 -4.94
N ASP A 93 -11.61 -8.25 -5.60
CA ASP A 93 -12.87 -7.98 -4.92
C ASP A 93 -13.45 -9.26 -4.27
N LYS A 94 -14.60 -9.12 -3.61
CA LYS A 94 -15.33 -10.24 -2.96
C LYS A 94 -15.74 -11.38 -3.91
N SER A 95 -15.83 -11.12 -5.22
CA SER A 95 -16.15 -12.13 -6.23
C SER A 95 -14.90 -12.87 -6.74
N GLY A 96 -13.72 -12.49 -6.26
CA GLY A 96 -12.44 -13.01 -6.73
C GLY A 96 -11.96 -12.34 -8.02
N LYS A 97 -12.65 -11.30 -8.51
CA LYS A 97 -12.22 -10.56 -9.69
C LYS A 97 -10.97 -9.75 -9.36
N ILE A 98 -9.93 -9.89 -10.20
CA ILE A 98 -8.71 -9.07 -10.09
C ILE A 98 -9.06 -7.62 -10.42
N MET A 99 -8.72 -6.74 -9.48
CA MET A 99 -8.96 -5.30 -9.56
C MET A 99 -7.69 -4.52 -9.89
N GLY A 100 -6.53 -5.04 -9.50
CA GLY A 100 -5.24 -4.42 -9.77
C GLY A 100 -4.09 -5.34 -9.35
N GLN A 101 -2.94 -5.11 -9.95
CA GLN A 101 -1.73 -5.87 -9.68
C GLN A 101 -0.51 -4.97 -9.84
N THR A 102 0.47 -5.10 -8.96
CA THR A 102 1.76 -4.42 -9.10
C THR A 102 2.89 -5.34 -8.62
N LYS A 103 4.09 -5.11 -9.16
CA LYS A 103 5.30 -5.77 -8.68
C LYS A 103 5.80 -5.04 -7.43
N PHE A 104 6.52 -5.76 -6.59
CA PHE A 104 7.21 -5.15 -5.47
C PHE A 104 8.63 -5.67 -5.35
N LEU A 105 9.45 -4.90 -4.65
CA LEU A 105 10.81 -5.23 -4.28
C LEU A 105 10.98 -5.02 -2.78
N VAL A 106 11.63 -5.96 -2.11
CA VAL A 106 12.04 -5.80 -0.70
C VAL A 106 13.25 -4.87 -0.64
N ASN A 107 13.15 -3.79 0.13
CA ASN A 107 14.23 -2.87 0.42
C ASN A 107 14.39 -2.76 1.95
N ASP A 108 15.52 -3.24 2.46
CA ASP A 108 15.84 -3.24 3.90
C ASP A 108 14.70 -3.76 4.80
N GLY A 109 14.14 -4.92 4.45
CA GLY A 109 13.04 -5.54 5.20
C GLY A 109 11.68 -4.84 5.04
N THR A 110 11.59 -3.83 4.17
CA THR A 110 10.34 -3.12 3.89
C THR A 110 9.90 -3.29 2.45
N ILE A 111 8.60 -3.24 2.21
CA ILE A 111 8.00 -3.24 0.88
C ILE A 111 7.02 -2.08 0.81
N LYS A 112 7.11 -1.28 -0.24
CA LYS A 112 6.12 -0.22 -0.55
C LYS A 112 5.49 -0.52 -1.89
N SER A 113 4.16 -0.60 -1.90
CA SER A 113 3.44 -0.82 -3.15
C SER A 113 3.46 0.44 -4.01
N GLU A 114 3.32 0.23 -5.31
CA GLU A 114 2.81 1.29 -6.17
C GLU A 114 1.36 1.62 -5.81
N LYS A 115 0.87 2.71 -6.41
CA LYS A 115 -0.50 3.16 -6.21
C LYS A 115 -1.50 2.26 -6.93
N PHE A 116 -2.49 1.77 -6.20
CA PHE A 116 -3.62 1.05 -6.77
C PHE A 116 -4.78 2.01 -7.09
N THR A 117 -5.20 2.00 -8.36
CA THR A 117 -6.40 2.70 -8.85
C THR A 117 -7.21 1.83 -9.81
N ILE A 118 -8.48 2.17 -10.02
CA ILE A 118 -9.34 1.60 -11.06
C ILE A 118 -9.56 2.68 -12.10
N GLN A 119 -8.95 2.52 -13.28
CA GLN A 119 -9.05 3.50 -14.38
C GLN A 119 -8.66 4.92 -13.92
N GLY A 120 -7.60 5.04 -13.11
CA GLY A 120 -7.12 6.31 -12.56
C GLY A 120 -7.95 6.88 -11.40
N LYS A 121 -9.01 6.19 -10.97
CA LYS A 121 -9.84 6.58 -9.83
C LYS A 121 -9.55 5.73 -8.59
N PRO A 122 -9.77 6.27 -7.38
CA PRO A 122 -9.70 5.47 -6.17
C PRO A 122 -10.65 4.27 -6.21
N TYR A 123 -10.31 3.22 -5.46
CA TYR A 123 -11.18 2.06 -5.32
C TYR A 123 -12.50 2.46 -4.64
N PRO A 124 -13.65 1.94 -5.07
CA PRO A 124 -14.90 2.17 -4.37
C PRO A 124 -14.86 1.56 -2.96
N THR A 125 -15.76 2.02 -2.13
CA THR A 125 -15.97 1.45 -0.79
C THR A 125 -16.38 -0.01 -0.88
N GLY A 126 -15.76 -0.88 -0.09
CA GLY A 126 -16.03 -2.30 -0.11
C GLY A 126 -14.92 -3.12 0.54
N GLN A 127 -15.15 -4.43 0.63
CA GLN A 127 -14.15 -5.39 1.08
C GLN A 127 -13.34 -5.91 -0.10
N TYR A 128 -12.04 -6.03 0.14
CA TYR A 128 -11.05 -6.48 -0.82
C TYR A 128 -10.10 -7.46 -0.16
N LYS A 129 -9.46 -8.27 -1.00
CA LYS A 129 -8.40 -9.18 -0.62
C LYS A 129 -7.12 -8.75 -1.33
N LEU A 130 -6.06 -8.53 -0.56
CA LEU A 130 -4.68 -8.43 -1.06
C LEU A 130 -4.06 -9.82 -0.98
N GLU A 131 -3.53 -10.28 -2.11
CA GLU A 131 -2.71 -11.48 -2.23
C GLU A 131 -1.28 -11.08 -2.58
N ILE A 132 -0.32 -11.58 -1.81
CA ILE A 132 1.10 -11.35 -2.03
C ILE A 132 1.72 -12.67 -2.45
N SER A 133 2.35 -12.68 -3.61
CA SER A 133 2.98 -13.88 -4.15
C SER A 133 4.38 -13.62 -4.67
N SER A 134 5.20 -14.68 -4.68
CA SER A 134 6.50 -14.67 -5.33
C SER A 134 6.41 -15.35 -6.70
N PRO A 135 7.22 -14.94 -7.70
CA PRO A 135 7.42 -15.77 -8.87
C PRO A 135 8.14 -17.07 -8.46
N TYR A 136 8.26 -18.00 -9.42
CA TYR A 136 9.14 -19.16 -9.23
C TYR A 136 10.54 -18.70 -8.77
N PRO A 137 11.16 -19.36 -7.79
CA PRO A 137 12.48 -18.94 -7.24
C PRO A 137 13.56 -18.76 -8.32
N ARG A 138 13.60 -19.62 -9.33
CA ARG A 138 14.50 -19.50 -10.49
C ARG A 138 14.30 -18.25 -11.35
N LEU A 139 13.16 -17.56 -11.23
CA LEU A 139 12.83 -16.32 -11.93
C LEU A 139 13.13 -15.06 -11.12
N GLN A 140 13.72 -15.18 -9.93
CA GLN A 140 14.25 -14.02 -9.21
C GLN A 140 15.43 -13.43 -9.98
N ASP A 141 15.48 -12.12 -10.20
CA ASP A 141 16.56 -11.53 -11.00
C ASP A 141 17.90 -11.50 -10.25
N ASN A 142 17.85 -11.40 -8.92
CA ASN A 142 19.03 -11.30 -8.08
C ASN A 142 19.61 -12.69 -7.71
N ALA A 143 20.87 -12.94 -8.05
CA ALA A 143 21.56 -14.20 -7.78
C ALA A 143 21.73 -14.49 -6.28
N LYS A 144 21.98 -13.46 -5.44
CA LYS A 144 22.07 -13.63 -3.98
C LYS A 144 20.73 -14.01 -3.39
N VAL A 145 19.64 -13.40 -3.87
CA VAL A 145 18.27 -13.79 -3.45
C VAL A 145 18.02 -15.25 -3.77
N LYS A 146 18.35 -15.70 -5.00
CA LYS A 146 18.24 -17.12 -5.40
C LYS A 146 19.03 -18.06 -4.50
N GLU A 147 20.26 -17.69 -4.15
CA GLU A 147 21.10 -18.46 -3.24
C GLU A 147 20.47 -18.59 -1.85
N ILE A 148 19.99 -17.48 -1.30
CA ILE A 148 19.38 -17.42 0.04
C ILE A 148 18.10 -18.25 0.10
N ILE A 149 17.18 -18.06 -0.84
CA ILE A 149 15.87 -18.75 -0.82
C ILE A 149 15.96 -20.21 -1.29
N GLY A 150 17.04 -20.58 -1.97
CA GLY A 150 17.22 -21.89 -2.57
C GLY A 150 16.67 -22.00 -4.01
N LYS A 151 16.99 -23.10 -4.69
CA LYS A 151 16.66 -23.28 -6.12
C LYS A 151 15.16 -23.41 -6.37
N THR A 152 14.45 -24.06 -5.45
CA THR A 152 13.00 -24.28 -5.47
C THR A 152 12.29 -23.52 -4.36
N GLY A 153 13.00 -22.62 -3.66
CA GLY A 153 12.44 -21.88 -2.53
C GLY A 153 12.46 -22.71 -1.24
N GLU A 154 13.19 -23.82 -1.22
CA GLU A 154 13.24 -24.80 -0.13
C GLU A 154 13.69 -24.22 1.21
N ASN A 155 14.33 -23.05 1.21
CA ASN A 155 14.73 -22.35 2.44
C ASN A 155 13.63 -21.47 3.01
N LEU A 156 12.54 -21.23 2.29
CA LEU A 156 11.37 -20.52 2.80
C LEU A 156 10.47 -21.51 3.56
N ILE A 157 10.18 -21.20 4.82
CA ILE A 157 9.27 -21.94 5.68
C ILE A 157 8.29 -20.99 6.37
N GLY A 158 7.33 -21.54 7.11
CA GLY A 158 6.38 -20.76 7.89
C GLY A 158 4.97 -20.74 7.32
N LYS A 159 4.05 -20.12 8.06
CA LYS A 159 2.61 -20.09 7.75
C LYS A 159 2.24 -19.36 6.45
N ASN A 160 3.14 -18.50 5.97
CA ASN A 160 2.96 -17.67 4.78
C ASN A 160 3.51 -18.33 3.51
N ILE A 161 3.98 -19.58 3.60
CA ILE A 161 4.58 -20.31 2.49
C ILE A 161 3.64 -21.44 2.07
N GLU A 162 3.27 -21.43 0.80
CA GLU A 162 2.57 -22.54 0.15
C GLU A 162 3.55 -23.37 -0.67
N ARG A 163 3.35 -24.69 -0.66
CA ARG A 163 4.10 -25.62 -1.51
C ARG A 163 3.19 -26.20 -2.58
N LYS A 164 3.66 -26.19 -3.82
CA LYS A 164 2.94 -26.75 -4.97
C LYS A 164 3.87 -27.62 -5.79
N MET A 165 3.30 -28.68 -6.35
CA MET A 165 3.94 -29.45 -7.42
C MET A 165 3.70 -28.72 -8.74
N ASP A 166 4.77 -28.48 -9.49
CA ASP A 166 4.64 -28.02 -10.87
C ASP A 166 4.56 -29.25 -11.79
N ASP A 167 3.40 -29.49 -12.38
CA ASP A 167 3.20 -30.65 -13.27
C ASP A 167 4.09 -30.63 -14.52
N ILE A 168 4.53 -29.44 -14.96
CA ILE A 168 5.37 -29.29 -16.16
C ILE A 168 6.81 -29.69 -15.85
N PHE A 169 7.30 -29.32 -14.66
CA PHE A 169 8.68 -29.57 -14.26
C PHE A 169 8.83 -30.78 -13.33
N ASN A 170 7.73 -31.32 -12.83
CA ASN A 170 7.69 -32.38 -11.83
C ASN A 170 8.56 -32.05 -10.60
N GLU A 171 8.52 -30.79 -10.18
CA GLU A 171 9.30 -30.24 -9.07
C GLU A 171 8.37 -29.57 -8.06
N GLU A 172 8.60 -29.82 -6.77
CA GLU A 172 7.94 -29.10 -5.68
C GLU A 172 8.64 -27.75 -5.50
N TYR A 173 7.85 -26.67 -5.49
CA TYR A 173 8.36 -25.32 -5.21
C TYR A 173 7.58 -24.67 -4.07
N SER A 174 8.29 -23.87 -3.29
CA SER A 174 7.72 -23.03 -2.25
C SER A 174 7.54 -21.61 -2.79
N PHE A 175 6.37 -21.02 -2.56
CA PHE A 175 6.11 -19.64 -2.92
C PHE A 175 5.38 -18.92 -1.79
N LEU A 176 5.64 -17.61 -1.69
CA LEU A 176 4.97 -16.75 -0.74
C LEU A 176 3.48 -16.68 -1.08
N SER A 177 2.62 -16.81 -0.09
CA SER A 177 1.18 -16.60 -0.20
C SER A 177 0.69 -15.94 1.08
N VAL A 178 0.42 -14.64 1.01
CA VAL A 178 -0.16 -13.88 2.13
C VAL A 178 -1.49 -13.31 1.68
N ILE A 179 -2.53 -13.60 2.46
CA ILE A 179 -3.89 -13.12 2.22
C ILE A 179 -4.24 -12.09 3.30
N TYR A 180 -4.55 -10.88 2.86
CA TYR A 180 -4.94 -9.77 3.75
C TYR A 180 -6.28 -9.19 3.31
N ILE A 181 -7.28 -9.22 4.19
CA ILE A 181 -8.61 -8.67 3.93
C ILE A 181 -8.69 -7.25 4.51
N PHE A 182 -9.08 -6.29 3.68
CA PHE A 182 -9.24 -4.90 4.09
C PHE A 182 -10.55 -4.31 3.56
N SER A 183 -11.05 -3.31 4.27
CA SER A 183 -12.26 -2.58 3.89
C SER A 183 -11.89 -1.17 3.48
N GLN A 184 -12.23 -0.79 2.26
CA GLN A 184 -12.26 0.60 1.85
C GLN A 184 -13.50 1.25 2.43
N THR A 185 -13.33 2.15 3.39
CA THR A 185 -14.42 2.99 3.89
C THR A 185 -14.42 4.32 3.14
N LYS A 186 -15.58 4.76 2.66
CA LYS A 186 -15.73 6.13 2.14
C LYS A 186 -15.41 7.08 3.28
N GLN A 187 -14.26 7.76 3.23
CA GLN A 187 -14.11 8.99 3.99
C GLN A 187 -14.96 10.07 3.30
N SER A 188 -16.25 10.11 3.62
CA SER A 188 -17.08 11.27 3.27
C SER A 188 -16.97 12.28 4.40
N VAL A 189 -16.00 13.19 4.29
CA VAL A 189 -16.09 14.46 5.01
C VAL A 189 -16.58 15.48 3.98
N ASN A 190 -17.89 15.75 4.00
CA ASN A 190 -18.45 16.86 3.22
C ASN A 190 -18.35 18.11 4.10
N GLU A 191 -17.48 19.03 3.72
CA GLU A 191 -17.26 20.27 4.45
C GLU A 191 -17.60 21.48 3.57
N SER A 192 -18.88 21.82 3.52
CA SER A 192 -19.24 23.21 3.69
C SER A 192 -19.31 23.57 5.19
N ASN A 193 -18.39 23.09 6.04
CA ASN A 193 -17.92 23.69 7.32
C ASN A 193 -17.41 22.71 8.42
N ILE A 194 -16.42 21.84 8.20
CA ILE A 194 -15.68 21.21 9.33
C ILE A 194 -14.15 21.11 9.10
N SER A 195 -13.63 21.82 8.10
CA SER A 195 -12.24 22.03 7.60
C SER A 195 -10.97 21.40 8.22
N GLU A 196 -10.99 20.34 9.03
CA GLU A 196 -9.80 19.56 9.45
C GLU A 196 -10.20 18.53 10.53
N PHE A 197 -10.59 17.33 10.07
CA PHE A 197 -10.72 16.15 10.92
C PHE A 197 -9.68 15.09 10.55
N ILE A 198 -8.62 14.99 11.34
CA ILE A 198 -7.75 13.80 11.38
C ILE A 198 -8.13 13.02 12.63
N LEU A 199 -8.84 11.91 12.43
CA LEU A 199 -9.10 10.94 13.48
C LEU A 199 -8.08 9.83 13.40
N ARG A 200 -7.64 9.39 14.59
CA ARG A 200 -6.73 8.28 14.87
C ARG A 200 -6.55 7.37 13.64
N LYS A 201 -5.29 7.18 13.24
CA LYS A 201 -4.82 5.94 12.60
C LYS A 201 -5.07 4.81 13.60
N GLY A 202 -6.34 4.46 13.81
CA GLY A 202 -6.73 3.29 14.57
C GLY A 202 -6.40 2.12 13.67
N GLU A 203 -5.35 1.39 14.02
CA GLU A 203 -4.79 0.25 13.29
C GLU A 203 -5.73 -0.98 13.29
N GLY A 204 -7.03 -0.77 13.09
CA GLY A 204 -8.03 -1.83 13.05
C GLY A 204 -9.00 -1.62 11.90
N ASN A 205 -9.03 -2.59 10.98
CA ASN A 205 -9.84 -2.64 9.74
C ASN A 205 -11.36 -2.53 9.92
N ASN A 206 -11.85 -2.31 11.14
CA ASN A 206 -13.26 -2.40 11.50
C ASN A 206 -13.80 -1.17 12.25
N THR A 207 -13.20 0.01 12.10
CA THR A 207 -13.69 1.22 12.77
C THR A 207 -14.44 2.14 11.79
N THR A 208 -15.69 2.48 12.09
CA THR A 208 -16.49 3.47 11.37
C THR A 208 -16.57 4.77 12.17
N TYR A 209 -16.35 5.91 11.52
CA TYR A 209 -16.48 7.23 12.11
C TYR A 209 -17.66 7.99 11.49
N ILE A 210 -18.53 8.56 12.32
CA ILE A 210 -19.70 9.32 11.91
C ILE A 210 -19.64 10.69 12.59
N ILE A 211 -19.59 11.77 11.81
CA ILE A 211 -19.65 13.13 12.34
C ILE A 211 -21.06 13.68 12.14
N GLU A 212 -21.70 14.14 13.22
CA GLU A 212 -23.05 14.70 13.21
C GLU A 212 -23.06 16.09 13.84
N LYS A 213 -23.87 17.01 13.29
CA LYS A 213 -24.11 18.32 13.91
C LYS A 213 -25.44 18.29 14.67
N LYS A 214 -25.41 18.44 16.00
CA LYS A 214 -26.61 18.48 16.86
C LYS A 214 -26.57 19.74 17.72
N GLY A 215 -27.61 20.55 17.64
CA GLY A 215 -27.71 21.79 18.45
C GLY A 215 -26.53 22.75 18.26
N GLY A 216 -26.01 22.88 17.02
CA GLY A 216 -24.86 23.76 16.73
C GLY A 216 -23.49 23.18 17.07
N LYS A 217 -23.42 22.06 17.78
CA LYS A 217 -22.20 21.35 18.13
C LYS A 217 -21.94 20.19 17.18
N PHE A 218 -20.67 19.82 17.02
CA PHE A 218 -20.28 18.63 16.27
C PHE A 218 -20.04 17.47 17.23
N PHE A 219 -20.40 16.28 16.80
CA PHE A 219 -20.21 15.04 17.55
C PHE A 219 -19.58 14.00 16.65
N LEU A 220 -18.62 13.27 17.17
CA LEU A 220 -17.99 12.14 16.52
C LEU A 220 -18.45 10.86 17.19
N THR A 221 -19.14 10.02 16.44
CA THR A 221 -19.42 8.65 16.80
C THR A 221 -18.39 7.72 16.18
N THR A 222 -17.69 6.94 17.00
CA THR A 222 -16.78 5.88 16.60
C THR A 222 -17.46 4.54 16.86
N LYS A 223 -17.62 3.71 15.83
CA LYS A 223 -18.13 2.35 15.94
C LYS A 223 -17.01 1.37 15.61
N VAL A 224 -16.62 0.52 16.56
CA VAL A 224 -15.62 -0.52 16.37
C VAL A 224 -16.35 -1.85 16.24
N ASN A 225 -16.20 -2.51 15.09
CA ASN A 225 -16.84 -3.78 14.77
C ASN A 225 -15.81 -4.93 14.78
N SER A 226 -15.34 -5.35 15.95
CA SER A 226 -14.39 -6.47 16.01
C SER A 226 -15.13 -7.81 15.89
N PRO A 227 -14.66 -8.79 15.07
CA PRO A 227 -15.24 -10.13 15.06
C PRO A 227 -15.08 -10.87 16.40
N HIS A 228 -14.20 -10.38 17.27
CA HIS A 228 -13.90 -10.98 18.57
C HIS A 228 -14.36 -10.13 19.77
N MET A 229 -14.98 -8.97 19.54
CA MET A 229 -15.57 -8.16 20.62
C MET A 229 -16.98 -7.71 20.25
N SER A 230 -17.84 -7.52 21.25
CA SER A 230 -19.12 -6.85 21.03
C SER A 230 -18.90 -5.49 20.34
N GLU A 231 -19.81 -5.12 19.43
CA GLU A 231 -19.81 -3.80 18.79
C GLU A 231 -19.67 -2.71 19.86
N PHE A 232 -18.64 -1.89 19.73
CA PHE A 232 -18.38 -0.80 20.66
C PHE A 232 -18.64 0.53 19.97
N THR A 233 -19.57 1.32 20.53
CA THR A 233 -19.91 2.64 20.00
C THR A 233 -19.61 3.71 21.05
N THR A 234 -18.78 4.69 20.70
CA THR A 234 -18.54 5.88 21.51
C THR A 234 -18.92 7.12 20.74
N THR A 235 -19.67 8.02 21.35
CA THR A 235 -19.94 9.36 20.81
C THR A 235 -19.27 10.40 21.68
N ASP A 236 -18.51 11.28 21.07
CA ASP A 236 -17.84 12.38 21.75
C ASP A 236 -18.16 13.72 21.08
N GLU A 237 -18.25 14.78 21.89
CA GLU A 237 -18.37 16.13 21.36
C GLU A 237 -17.05 16.55 20.72
N LEU A 238 -17.13 17.36 19.68
CA LEU A 238 -15.99 17.89 18.97
C LEU A 238 -15.85 19.38 19.26
N VAL A 239 -14.72 19.76 19.82
CA VAL A 239 -14.40 21.13 20.21
C VAL A 239 -13.43 21.70 19.20
N LYS A 240 -13.74 22.90 18.69
CA LYS A 240 -12.86 23.61 17.78
C LYS A 240 -11.70 24.25 18.54
N VAL A 241 -10.46 23.88 18.20
CA VAL A 241 -9.23 24.47 18.74
C VAL A 241 -8.46 25.06 17.56
N ASN A 242 -8.48 26.39 17.45
CA ASN A 242 -8.03 27.13 16.27
C ASN A 242 -8.78 26.66 15.00
N ASN A 243 -8.08 26.01 14.06
CA ASN A 243 -8.68 25.47 12.83
C ASN A 243 -8.98 23.98 12.91
N PHE A 244 -8.59 23.31 13.99
CA PHE A 244 -8.78 21.88 14.19
C PHE A 244 -10.02 21.60 15.01
N TYR A 245 -10.56 20.39 14.88
CA TYR A 245 -11.52 19.87 15.84
C TYR A 245 -10.92 18.70 16.61
N VAL A 246 -11.06 18.77 17.92
CA VAL A 246 -10.54 17.78 18.87
C VAL A 246 -11.71 17.18 19.64
N ARG A 247 -11.62 15.89 19.94
CA ARG A 247 -12.54 15.21 20.86
C ARG A 247 -12.55 15.90 22.22
N LYS A 248 -13.73 16.21 22.75
CA LYS A 248 -13.88 16.88 24.05
C LYS A 248 -13.27 16.05 25.17
N SER A 249 -13.46 14.73 25.14
CA SER A 249 -12.84 13.83 26.12
C SER A 249 -11.30 13.91 26.12
N GLU A 250 -10.68 14.14 24.97
CA GLU A 250 -9.24 14.32 24.87
C GLU A 250 -8.80 15.66 25.47
N MET A 251 -9.61 16.72 25.34
CA MET A 251 -9.36 18.04 25.95
C MET A 251 -9.58 18.06 27.46
N GLU A 252 -10.54 17.27 27.95
CA GLU A 252 -10.86 17.18 29.37
C GLU A 252 -9.92 16.24 30.13
N ASN A 253 -9.10 15.45 29.41
CA ASN A 253 -8.09 14.61 30.04
C ASN A 253 -6.94 15.47 30.57
N PRO A 254 -6.72 15.55 31.90
CA PRO A 254 -5.68 16.39 32.49
C PRO A 254 -4.26 15.95 32.14
N THR A 255 -4.06 14.72 31.64
CA THR A 255 -2.74 14.25 31.21
C THR A 255 -2.40 14.72 29.80
N HIS A 256 -3.37 15.19 29.02
CA HIS A 256 -3.14 15.60 27.65
C HIS A 256 -2.64 17.05 27.57
N LYS A 257 -1.67 17.28 26.68
CA LYS A 257 -1.15 18.61 26.34
C LYS A 257 -1.27 18.83 24.84
N PHE A 258 -1.60 20.06 24.45
CA PHE A 258 -1.80 20.45 23.06
C PHE A 258 -0.74 21.49 22.67
N LEU A 259 -0.03 21.25 21.57
CA LEU A 259 0.96 22.19 21.02
C LEU A 259 0.60 22.51 19.57
N LEU A 260 0.39 23.79 19.28
CA LEU A 260 0.18 24.26 17.92
C LEU A 260 1.51 24.78 17.33
N GLU A 261 2.00 24.14 16.28
CA GLU A 261 3.17 24.53 15.50
C GLU A 261 2.77 24.90 14.07
N LYS A 262 2.64 26.20 13.78
CA LYS A 262 2.26 26.72 12.45
C LYS A 262 0.93 26.14 11.95
N THR A 263 1.01 25.08 11.15
CA THR A 263 -0.09 24.35 10.50
C THR A 263 -0.35 23.00 11.16
N LYS A 264 0.31 22.68 12.28
CA LYS A 264 0.29 21.36 12.91
C LYS A 264 -0.18 21.45 14.36
N LEU A 265 -1.19 20.69 14.75
CA LEU A 265 -1.60 20.50 16.15
C LEU A 265 -1.08 19.15 16.63
N LYS A 266 -0.15 19.17 17.59
CA LYS A 266 0.36 17.98 18.28
C LYS A 266 -0.38 17.79 19.59
N ILE A 267 -0.65 16.54 19.94
CA ILE A 267 -1.28 16.13 21.19
C ILE A 267 -0.33 15.17 21.90
N PHE A 268 -0.04 15.48 23.15
CA PHE A 268 0.88 14.74 24.01
C PHE A 268 0.13 14.18 25.20
N ASP A 269 0.59 13.05 25.72
CA ASP A 269 0.19 12.50 27.02
C ASP A 269 1.43 12.39 27.94
N SER A 270 1.36 11.56 28.98
CA SER A 270 2.49 11.30 29.87
C SER A 270 3.65 10.55 29.22
N TYR A 271 3.44 9.91 28.06
CA TYR A 271 4.41 9.09 27.33
C TYR A 271 5.02 9.80 26.13
N GLY A 272 4.45 10.93 25.68
CA GLY A 272 5.01 11.74 24.60
C GLY A 272 3.95 12.19 23.61
N GLU A 273 4.37 12.55 22.39
CA GLU A 273 3.46 12.87 21.28
C GLU A 273 2.75 11.59 20.82
N TYR A 274 1.42 11.53 20.94
CA TYR A 274 0.64 10.35 20.50
C TYR A 274 -0.28 10.66 19.31
N ALA A 275 -0.49 11.94 19.00
CA ALA A 275 -1.23 12.34 17.81
C ALA A 275 -0.69 13.65 17.26
N SER A 276 -0.75 13.78 15.93
CA SER A 276 -0.55 15.06 15.28
C SER A 276 -1.51 15.24 14.12
N LEU A 277 -2.08 16.45 14.04
CA LEU A 277 -2.96 16.91 12.98
C LEU A 277 -2.17 17.94 12.16
N GLU A 278 -2.15 17.84 10.84
CA GLU A 278 -1.51 18.82 9.98
C GLU A 278 -2.52 19.35 8.97
N LYS A 279 -2.57 20.67 8.83
CA LYS A 279 -3.41 21.37 7.86
C LYS A 279 -2.87 21.12 6.46
N GLU A 280 -3.70 20.55 5.59
CA GLU A 280 -3.38 20.46 4.18
C GLU A 280 -3.45 21.86 3.55
N ASN A 281 -2.33 22.33 3.00
CA ASN A 281 -2.32 23.54 2.18
C ASN A 281 -3.05 23.22 0.87
N LYS A 282 -4.29 23.69 0.73
CA LYS A 282 -5.00 23.75 -0.56
C LYS A 282 -4.52 24.92 -1.40
#